data_AF-A0A0F9F419-F1
#
_entry.id   AF-A0A0F9F419-F1
#
_cell.length_a   1.000
_cell.length_b   1.000
_cell.length_c   1.000
_cell.angle_alpha   90.00
_cell.angle_beta   90.00
_cell.angle_gamma   90.00
#
_symmetry.space_group_name_H-M   'P 1'
#
loop_
_entity.id
_entity.type
_entity.pdbx_description
1 polymer ?
#
loop_
_entity_poly.entity_id
_entity_poly.type
_entity_poly.pdbx_seq_one_letter_code
_entity_poly.pdbx_strand_id
1 'polypeptide(L)'
;LHGYLLLAEQLFNHGQNYAQAWNFGPLAEGEQMVSWIADFFAQRWPTFTWSTNDQLQPHEANILKLDCTKAHEYLGWSPSWSLAQSLDQIDKWYKHFDNNDNMKLVCLEQIRLLTNTAEH
;
A
#
# COMPACT_ATOMS: atom_id res chain seq x y z
N LEU A 1 -1.10 -7.10 -2.96
CA LEU A 1 -1.59 -8.32 -3.64
C LEU A 1 -0.88 -8.58 -4.97
N HIS A 2 -0.66 -7.56 -5.80
CA HIS A 2 0.01 -7.68 -7.11
C HIS A 2 1.33 -8.49 -7.09
N GLY A 3 2.23 -8.22 -6.14
CA GLY A 3 3.51 -8.94 -6.04
C GLY A 3 3.38 -10.46 -5.87
N TYR A 4 2.37 -10.92 -5.12
CA TYR A 4 2.11 -12.34 -4.96
C TYR A 4 1.55 -13.00 -6.22
N LEU A 5 0.74 -12.28 -7.00
CA LEU A 5 0.21 -12.78 -8.27
C LEU A 5 1.32 -12.89 -9.33
N LEU A 6 2.18 -11.88 -9.40
CA LEU A 6 3.32 -11.89 -10.29
C LEU A 6 4.32 -12.99 -9.89
N LEU A 7 4.57 -13.19 -8.60
CA LEU A 7 5.37 -14.32 -8.13
C LEU A 7 4.74 -15.67 -8.52
N ALA A 8 3.42 -15.82 -8.40
CA ALA A 8 2.73 -17.06 -8.80
C ALA A 8 2.87 -17.34 -10.30
N GLU A 9 2.76 -16.31 -11.15
CA GLU A 9 3.00 -16.42 -12.60
C GLU A 9 4.44 -16.84 -12.91
N GLN A 10 5.43 -16.21 -12.27
CA GLN A 10 6.84 -16.54 -12.48
C GLN A 10 7.20 -17.95 -11.98
N LEU A 11 6.63 -18.38 -10.85
CA LEU A 11 6.73 -19.74 -10.36
C LEU A 11 6.13 -20.76 -11.34
N PHE A 12 5.00 -20.43 -11.96
CA PHE A 12 4.37 -21.30 -12.94
C PHE A 12 5.21 -21.44 -14.22
N ASN A 13 5.74 -20.33 -14.75
CA ASN A 13 6.47 -20.29 -16.01
C ASN A 13 7.94 -20.73 -15.90
N HIS A 14 8.59 -20.45 -14.76
CA HIS A 14 10.04 -20.60 -14.59
C HIS A 14 10.44 -21.44 -13.37
N GLY A 15 9.48 -21.94 -12.60
CA GLY A 15 9.68 -22.98 -11.60
C GLY A 15 10.65 -22.60 -10.48
N GLN A 16 11.64 -23.47 -10.23
CA GLN A 16 12.55 -23.39 -9.09
C GLN A 16 13.34 -22.07 -9.02
N ASN A 17 13.56 -21.38 -10.15
CA ASN A 17 14.31 -20.13 -10.17
C ASN A 17 13.66 -19.02 -9.33
N TYR A 18 12.34 -19.10 -9.10
CA TYR A 18 11.57 -18.13 -8.32
C TYR A 18 11.08 -18.71 -6.97
N ALA A 19 11.36 -19.98 -6.67
CA ALA A 19 10.96 -20.67 -5.43
C ALA A 19 11.86 -20.30 -4.24
N GLN A 20 11.86 -19.02 -3.88
CA GLN A 20 12.68 -18.44 -2.82
C GLN A 20 11.83 -17.52 -1.92
N ALA A 21 12.42 -16.99 -0.85
CA ALA A 21 11.78 -15.95 -0.06
C ALA A 21 11.71 -14.62 -0.84
N TRP A 22 10.56 -13.95 -0.76
CA TRP A 22 10.27 -12.66 -1.39
C TRP A 22 9.59 -11.72 -0.40
N ASN A 23 10.05 -10.47 -0.35
CA ASN A 23 9.42 -9.41 0.42
C ASN A 23 8.72 -8.44 -0.55
N PHE A 24 7.51 -8.03 -0.19
CA PHE A 24 6.75 -7.02 -0.91
C PHE A 24 6.34 -5.94 0.07
N GLY A 25 6.66 -4.69 -0.24
CA GLY A 25 6.48 -3.57 0.66
C GLY A 25 6.60 -2.25 -0.08
N PRO A 26 6.28 -1.13 0.59
CA PRO A 26 6.46 0.19 0.01
C PRO A 26 7.95 0.44 -0.30
N LEU A 27 8.20 1.28 -1.32
CA LEU A 27 9.54 1.82 -1.56
C LEU A 27 9.94 2.71 -0.38
N ALA A 28 11.25 2.90 -0.18
CA ALA A 28 11.77 3.77 0.89
C ALA A 28 11.21 5.21 0.81
N GLU A 29 10.88 5.68 -0.40
CA GLU A 29 10.24 6.98 -0.67
C GLU A 29 8.79 7.07 -0.13
N GLY A 30 8.14 5.92 0.10
CA GLY A 30 6.80 5.81 0.66
C GLY A 30 6.77 5.80 2.18
N GLU A 31 7.91 5.90 2.86
CA GLU A 31 7.98 5.98 4.31
C GLU A 31 7.57 7.38 4.79
N GLN A 32 6.53 7.44 5.62
CA GLN A 32 6.06 8.68 6.22
C GLN A 32 5.79 8.50 7.70
N MET A 33 5.84 9.61 8.44
CA MET A 33 5.44 9.63 9.84
C MET A 33 3.93 9.39 9.97
N VAL A 34 3.52 8.76 11.07
CA VAL A 34 2.10 8.56 11.40
C VAL A 34 1.35 9.90 11.44
N SER A 35 2.00 10.96 11.93
CA SER A 35 1.47 12.33 11.94
C SER A 35 1.10 12.82 10.54
N TRP A 36 1.94 12.56 9.54
CA TRP A 36 1.68 12.96 8.15
C TRP A 36 0.43 12.26 7.59
N ILE A 37 0.24 10.97 7.91
CA ILE A 37 -0.95 10.21 7.51
C ILE A 37 -2.19 10.75 8.23
N ALA A 38 -2.09 11.07 9.52
CA ALA A 38 -3.19 11.66 10.28
C ALA A 38 -3.58 13.05 9.74
N ASP A 39 -2.60 13.89 9.40
CA ASP A 39 -2.82 15.18 8.74
C ASP A 39 -3.49 15.03 7.37
N PHE A 40 -3.09 14.01 6.59
CA PHE A 40 -3.70 13.73 5.28
C PHE A 40 -5.21 13.51 5.39
N PHE A 41 -5.67 12.79 6.42
CA PHE A 41 -7.09 12.54 6.66
C PHE A 41 -7.78 13.71 7.36
N ALA A 42 -7.13 14.40 8.29
CA ALA A 42 -7.69 15.58 8.97
C ALA A 42 -8.05 16.70 7.99
N GLN A 43 -7.31 16.85 6.90
CA GLN A 43 -7.63 17.81 5.84
C GLN A 43 -8.87 17.43 5.02
N ARG A 44 -9.26 16.15 5.01
CA ARG A 44 -10.32 15.60 4.14
C ARG A 44 -11.60 15.29 4.89
N TRP A 45 -11.50 14.95 6.18
CA TRP A 45 -12.61 14.55 7.03
C TRP A 45 -12.86 15.64 8.07
N PRO A 46 -13.90 16.49 7.89
CA PRO A 46 -14.12 17.66 8.75
C PRO A 46 -14.31 17.32 10.23
N THR A 47 -14.74 16.09 10.53
CA THR A 47 -14.97 15.60 11.89
C THR A 47 -13.78 14.85 12.48
N PHE A 48 -12.71 14.63 11.72
CA PHE A 48 -11.52 13.94 12.18
C PHE A 48 -10.52 14.95 12.73
N THR A 49 -10.19 14.80 14.01
CA THR A 49 -9.17 15.59 14.69
C THR A 49 -8.23 14.65 15.42
N TRP A 50 -6.94 14.96 15.40
CA TRP A 50 -5.92 14.18 16.08
C TRP A 50 -4.94 15.11 16.82
N SER A 51 -4.29 14.59 17.85
CA SER A 51 -3.24 15.29 18.58
C SER A 51 -2.19 14.30 19.10
N THR A 52 -0.95 14.76 19.27
CA THR A 52 0.10 14.01 19.96
C THR A 52 -0.05 14.19 21.47
N ASN A 53 0.27 13.14 22.24
CA ASN A 53 0.42 13.25 23.69
C ASN A 53 1.92 13.37 24.00
N ASP A 54 2.32 14.41 24.74
CA ASP A 54 3.72 14.72 25.06
C ASP A 54 4.35 13.78 26.11
N GLN A 55 3.67 12.69 26.46
CA GLN A 55 4.26 11.68 27.32
C GLN A 55 5.43 11.00 26.62
N LEU A 56 6.57 10.94 27.32
CA LEU A 56 7.77 10.23 26.87
C LEU A 56 7.40 8.76 26.59
N GLN A 57 7.16 8.45 25.32
CA GLN A 57 7.01 7.08 24.86
C GLN A 57 8.39 6.43 24.94
N PRO A 58 8.50 5.16 25.39
CA PRO A 58 9.76 4.43 25.26
C PRO A 58 10.19 4.47 23.79
N HIS A 59 11.49 4.61 23.52
CA HIS A 59 12.01 4.57 22.15
C HIS A 59 11.44 3.33 21.44
N GLU A 60 10.52 3.55 20.50
CA GLU A 60 9.98 2.48 19.66
C GLU A 60 11.17 1.82 18.95
N ALA A 61 11.12 0.49 18.86
CA ALA A 61 12.12 -0.29 18.16
C ALA A 61 12.38 0.32 16.77
N ASN A 62 13.64 0.34 16.34
CA ASN A 62 14.02 0.76 14.99
C ASN A 62 13.01 0.24 13.96
N ILE A 63 12.41 1.15 13.18
CA ILE A 63 11.36 0.85 12.19
C ILE A 63 11.73 -0.44 11.44
N LEU A 64 10.88 -1.47 11.57
CA LEU A 64 11.09 -2.74 10.87
C LEU A 64 10.79 -2.52 9.39
N LYS A 65 11.85 -2.44 8.59
CA LYS A 65 11.76 -2.30 7.14
C LYS A 65 11.98 -3.64 6.47
N LEU A 66 11.10 -3.99 5.55
CA LEU A 66 11.30 -5.13 4.66
C LEU A 66 12.13 -4.66 3.46
N ASP A 67 13.31 -5.25 3.28
CA ASP A 67 14.09 -5.04 2.07
C ASP A 67 13.38 -5.74 0.89
N CYS A 68 12.80 -4.93 0.01
CA CYS A 68 12.07 -5.37 -1.18
C CYS A 68 12.91 -5.25 -2.46
N THR A 69 14.21 -4.95 -2.36
CA THR A 69 15.12 -4.76 -3.50
C THR A 69 15.11 -5.97 -4.42
N LYS A 70 15.08 -7.17 -3.85
CA LYS A 70 15.00 -8.41 -4.62
C LYS A 70 13.76 -8.49 -5.51
N ALA A 71 12.58 -8.14 -4.98
CA ALA A 71 11.34 -8.14 -5.77
C ALA A 71 11.42 -7.10 -6.90
N HIS A 72 12.04 -5.95 -6.65
CA HIS A 72 12.25 -4.94 -7.68
C HIS A 72 13.19 -5.42 -8.79
N GLU A 73 14.37 -5.91 -8.45
CA GLU A 73 15.41 -6.28 -9.41
C GLU A 73 15.07 -7.55 -10.22
N TYR A 74 14.49 -8.57 -9.58
CA TYR A 74 14.33 -9.89 -10.20
C TYR A 74 12.91 -10.17 -10.71
N LEU A 75 11.90 -9.46 -10.21
CA LEU A 75 10.52 -9.58 -10.66
C LEU A 75 10.06 -8.34 -11.45
N GLY A 76 10.87 -7.29 -11.53
CA GLY A 76 10.43 -5.98 -12.04
C GLY A 76 9.30 -5.38 -11.20
N TRP A 77 9.10 -5.87 -9.96
CA TRP A 77 7.94 -5.50 -9.16
C TRP A 77 8.17 -4.15 -8.47
N SER A 78 7.18 -3.27 -8.57
CA SER A 78 7.10 -2.05 -7.79
C SER A 78 5.66 -1.83 -7.30
N PRO A 79 5.46 -1.10 -6.18
CA PRO A 79 4.12 -0.69 -5.79
C PRO A 79 3.54 0.24 -6.85
N SER A 80 2.35 -0.11 -7.38
CA SER A 80 1.70 0.64 -8.46
C SER A 80 1.20 2.02 -8.04
N TRP A 81 1.02 2.26 -6.74
CA TRP A 81 0.56 3.54 -6.19
C TRP A 81 1.56 4.06 -5.16
N SER A 82 1.76 5.39 -5.17
CA SER A 82 2.40 6.10 -4.07
C SER A 82 1.54 6.01 -2.79
N LEU A 83 2.14 6.36 -1.65
CA LEU A 83 1.40 6.43 -0.39
C LEU A 83 0.19 7.39 -0.51
N ALA A 84 0.39 8.57 -1.09
CA ALA A 84 -0.68 9.55 -1.26
C ALA A 84 -1.83 9.03 -2.14
N GLN A 85 -1.51 8.32 -3.24
CA GLN A 85 -2.53 7.68 -4.09
C GLN A 85 -3.27 6.58 -3.32
N SER A 86 -2.56 5.79 -2.52
CA SER A 86 -3.18 4.75 -1.70
C SER A 86 -4.14 5.34 -0.66
N LEU A 87 -3.74 6.42 0.02
CA LEU A 87 -4.59 7.11 0.99
C LEU A 87 -5.82 7.76 0.33
N ASP A 88 -5.68 8.31 -0.88
CA ASP A 88 -6.80 8.84 -1.66
C ASP A 88 -7.83 7.75 -2.03
N GLN A 89 -7.36 6.56 -2.37
CA GLN A 89 -8.22 5.42 -2.68
C GLN A 89 -8.89 4.85 -1.43
N ILE A 90 -8.23 4.91 -0.27
CA ILE A 90 -8.83 4.60 1.03
C ILE A 90 -9.96 5.59 1.35
N ASP A 91 -9.72 6.90 1.21
CA ASP A 91 -10.74 7.93 1.43
C ASP A 91 -11.98 7.71 0.54
N LYS A 92 -11.77 7.46 -0.76
CA LYS A 92 -12.86 7.15 -1.69
C LYS A 92 -13.63 5.90 -1.30
N TRP A 93 -12.95 4.83 -0.90
CA TRP A 93 -13.58 3.58 -0.50
C TRP A 93 -14.51 3.79 0.71
N TYR A 94 -14.04 4.50 1.74
CA TYR A 94 -14.86 4.78 2.92
C TYR A 94 -16.07 5.67 2.61
N LYS A 95 -15.92 6.67 1.73
CA LYS A 95 -17.07 7.48 1.27
C LYS A 95 -18.14 6.65 0.57
N HIS A 96 -17.75 5.72 -0.30
CA HIS A 96 -18.69 4.79 -0.94
C HIS A 96 -19.35 3.84 0.08
N PHE A 97 -18.58 3.35 1.04
CA PHE A 97 -19.09 2.50 2.10
C PHE A 97 -20.14 3.22 2.95
N ASP A 98 -19.86 4.44 3.40
CA ASP A 98 -20.78 5.25 4.19
C ASP A 98 -22.06 5.60 3.44
N ASN A 99 -21.99 5.70 2.10
CA ASN A 99 -23.14 5.92 1.23
C ASN A 99 -23.94 4.63 0.92
N ASN A 100 -23.56 3.47 1.47
CA ASN A 100 -24.15 2.16 1.15
C ASN A 100 -24.09 1.80 -0.35
N ASP A 101 -23.04 2.22 -1.04
CA ASP A 101 -22.84 1.85 -2.44
C ASP A 101 -22.53 0.35 -2.61
N ASN A 102 -22.56 -0.13 -3.86
CA ASN A 102 -22.17 -1.50 -4.17
C ASN A 102 -20.65 -1.67 -4.05
N MET A 103 -20.19 -2.04 -2.87
CA MET A 103 -18.76 -2.17 -2.56
C MET A 103 -18.04 -3.24 -3.38
N LYS A 104 -18.76 -4.24 -3.89
CA LYS A 104 -18.16 -5.19 -4.84
C LYS A 104 -17.72 -4.49 -6.11
N LEU A 105 -18.54 -3.58 -6.65
CA LEU A 105 -18.19 -2.81 -7.85
C LEU A 105 -17.04 -1.83 -7.57
N VAL A 106 -17.06 -1.15 -6.42
CA VAL A 106 -15.97 -0.25 -6.01
C VAL A 106 -14.63 -1.00 -5.90
N CYS A 107 -14.62 -2.16 -5.25
CA CYS A 107 -13.42 -2.99 -5.13
C CYS A 107 -12.93 -3.47 -6.51
N LEU A 108 -13.83 -3.90 -7.40
CA LEU A 108 -13.46 -4.33 -8.75
C LEU A 108 -12.85 -3.18 -9.57
N GLU A 109 -13.39 -1.97 -9.45
CA GLU A 109 -12.84 -0.78 -10.11
C GLU A 109 -11.44 -0.44 -9.57
N GLN A 110 -11.25 -0.47 -8.24
CA GLN A 110 -9.94 -0.22 -7.64
C GLN A 110 -8.90 -1.28 -8.02
N ILE A 111 -9.30 -2.56 -8.12
CA ILE A 111 -8.45 -3.63 -8.64
C ILE A 111 -8.03 -3.32 -10.08
N ARG A 112 -8.97 -2.91 -10.94
CA ARG A 112 -8.69 -2.54 -12.33
C ARG A 112 -7.74 -1.34 -12.42
N LEU A 113 -7.94 -0.32 -11.60
CA LEU A 113 -7.04 0.84 -11.55
C LEU A 113 -5.62 0.42 -11.14
N LEU A 114 -5.48 -0.47 -10.15
CA LEU A 114 -4.19 -1.02 -9.74
C LEU A 114 -3.50 -1.78 -10.88
N THR A 115 -4.22 -2.63 -11.62
CA THR A 115 -3.63 -3.41 -12.72
C THR A 115 -3.23 -2.53 -13.90
N ASN A 116 -4.04 -1.54 -14.26
CA ASN A 116 -3.76 -0.66 -15.41
C ASN A 116 -2.61 0.32 -15.14
N THR A 117 -2.37 0.68 -13.87
CA THR A 117 -1.24 1.57 -13.52
C THR A 117 0.10 0.83 -13.61
N ALA A 118 0.11 -0.51 -13.59
CA ALA A 118 1.32 -1.33 -13.66
C ALA A 118 1.78 -1.66 -15.10
N GLU A 119 0.99 -1.32 -16.12
CA GLU A 119 1.30 -1.59 -17.55
C GLU A 119 2.06 -0.45 -18.26
N HIS A 120 2.49 0.58 -17.53
CA HIS A 120 3.28 1.72 -18.02
C HIS A 120 4.60 1.86 -17.27
#